data_AF-A0A194VSQ4-F1
#
_entry.id   AF-A0A194VSQ4-F1
#
_cell.length_a   1.000
_cell.length_b   1.000
_cell.length_c   1.000
_cell.angle_alpha   90.00
_cell.angle_beta   90.00
_cell.angle_gamma   90.00
#
_symmetry.space_group_name_H-M   'P 1'
#
loop_
_entity.id
_entity.type
_entity.pdbx_description
1 polymer ?
#
loop_
_entity_poly.entity_id
_entity_poly.type
_entity_poly.pdbx_seq_one_letter_code
_entity_poly.pdbx_strand_id
1 'polypeptide(L)' 'MALARQFGNLRMIVQDMDKVVEDSKVPDDLYGRISFLPYYPIQGDVFIFRWITHNWPDEFCVWILKF' A
#
# COMPACT_ATOMS: atom_id res chain seq x y z
N MET A 1 2.13 -8.87 3.21
CA MET A 1 2.63 -10.05 2.46
C MET A 1 1.69 -11.25 2.49
N ALA A 2 0.94 -11.51 3.57
CA ALA A 2 0.04 -12.68 3.67
C ALA A 2 -0.95 -12.82 2.48
N LEU A 3 -1.58 -11.73 2.05
CA LEU A 3 -2.52 -11.76 0.91
C LEU A 3 -1.86 -12.20 -0.40
N ALA A 4 -0.70 -11.65 -0.74
CA ALA A 4 0.00 -12.05 -1.96
C ALA A 4 0.45 -13.52 -1.94
N ARG A 5 0.86 -14.03 -0.76
CA ARG A 5 1.22 -15.45 -0.59
C ARG A 5 0.01 -16.37 -0.71
N GLN A 6 -1.14 -15.96 -0.18
CA GLN A 6 -2.37 -16.75 -0.22
C GLN A 6 -3.05 -16.74 -1.60
N PHE A 7 -3.02 -15.61 -2.31
CA PHE A 7 -3.73 -15.42 -3.57
C PHE A 7 -2.74 -15.12 -4.70
N GLY A 8 -2.45 -16.12 -5.53
CA GLY A 8 -1.41 -16.07 -6.58
C GLY A 8 -1.62 -15.00 -7.66
N ASN A 9 -2.85 -14.55 -7.86
CA ASN A 9 -3.23 -13.59 -8.90
C ASN A 9 -3.17 -12.12 -8.43
N LEU A 10 -2.96 -11.84 -7.15
CA LEU A 10 -2.89 -10.46 -6.66
C LEU A 10 -1.54 -9.83 -7.02
N ARG A 11 -1.59 -8.59 -7.54
CA ARG A 11 -0.46 -7.68 -7.57
C ARG A 11 -0.74 -6.56 -6.58
N MET A 12 0.28 -6.16 -5.83
CA MET A 12 0.11 -5.21 -4.75
C MET A 12 1.16 -4.11 -4.85
N ILE A 13 0.71 -2.88 -4.64
CA ILE A 13 1.57 -1.73 -4.45
C ILE A 13 1.41 -1.32 -2.98
N VAL A 14 2.52 -1.29 -2.24
CA VAL A 14 2.55 -0.76 -0.88
C VAL A 14 3.01 0.68 -0.97
N GLN A 15 2.14 1.61 -0.57
CA GLN A 15 2.48 3.03 -0.49
C GLN A 15 2.72 3.46 0.95
N ASP A 16 3.83 4.16 1.17
CA ASP A 16 4.22 4.71 2.46
C ASP A 16 5.10 5.96 2.27
N MET A 17 5.60 6.54 3.36
CA MET A 17 6.57 7.64 3.33
C MET A 17 7.87 7.21 2.65
N ASP A 18 8.55 8.14 1.98
CA ASP A 18 9.78 7.88 1.21
C ASP A 18 10.80 7.04 1.98
N LYS A 19 11.08 7.43 3.22
CA LYS A 19 12.03 6.72 4.08
C LYS A 19 11.65 5.25 4.34
N VAL A 20 10.36 4.97 4.54
CA VAL A 20 9.88 3.59 4.79
C VAL A 20 10.03 2.76 3.51
N VAL A 21 9.76 3.36 2.35
CA VAL A 21 9.92 2.72 1.04
C VAL A 21 11.40 2.43 0.75
N GLU A 22 12.30 3.37 1.04
CA GLU A 22 13.75 3.21 0.87
C GLU A 22 14.32 2.04 1.68
N ASP A 23 13.83 1.85 2.92
CA ASP A 23 14.25 0.75 3.79
C ASP A 23 13.54 -0.59 3.48
N SER A 24 12.57 -0.60 2.56
CA SER A 24 11.75 -1.78 2.26
C SER A 24 12.43 -2.74 1.29
N LYS A 25 12.28 -4.04 1.55
CA LYS A 25 12.75 -5.12 0.66
C LYS A 25 11.61 -6.05 0.27
N VAL A 26 11.49 -6.32 -1.02
CA VAL A 26 10.55 -7.31 -1.54
C VAL A 26 11.09 -8.71 -1.21
N PRO A 27 10.32 -9.58 -0.53
CA PRO A 27 10.70 -10.97 -0.32
C PRO A 27 10.88 -11.71 -1.65
N ASP A 28 11.87 -12.62 -1.73
CA ASP A 28 12.19 -13.35 -2.96
C ASP A 28 10.98 -14.08 -3.55
N ASP A 29 10.12 -14.65 -2.69
CA ASP A 29 8.92 -15.37 -3.09
C ASP A 29 7.81 -14.48 -3.70
N LEU A 30 7.97 -13.16 -3.64
CA LEU A 30 6.99 -12.16 -4.06
C LEU A 30 7.55 -11.19 -5.11
N TYR A 31 8.73 -11.49 -5.66
CA TYR A 31 9.34 -10.68 -6.70
C TYR A 31 8.41 -10.51 -7.92
N GLY A 32 8.30 -9.30 -8.45
CA GLY A 32 7.41 -8.96 -9.57
C GLY A 32 5.91 -8.91 -9.24
N ARG A 33 5.50 -9.23 -8.00
CA ARG A 33 4.11 -9.14 -7.55
C ARG A 33 3.87 -8.03 -6.53
N ILE A 34 4.92 -7.60 -5.86
CA ILE A 34 4.87 -6.52 -4.88
C ILE A 34 5.90 -5.46 -5.24
N SER A 35 5.48 -4.21 -5.19
CA SER A 35 6.35 -3.05 -5.21
C SER A 35 6.07 -2.16 -4.01
N PHE A 36 7.11 -1.45 -3.57
CA PHE A 36 7.00 -0.37 -2.61
C PHE A 36 7.21 0.94 -3.36
N LEU A 37 6.30 1.88 -3.16
CA LEU A 37 6.31 3.16 -3.85
C LEU A 37 6.01 4.27 -2.83
N PRO A 38 6.58 5.47 -2.99
CA PRO A 38 6.17 6.60 -2.17
C PRO A 38 4.70 6.95 -2.41
N TYR A 39 4.14 7.74 -1.51
CA TYR A 39 2.74 8.13 -1.60
C TYR A 39 2.48 9.10 -2.76
N TYR A 40 1.72 8.66 -3.76
CA TYR A 40 1.19 9.49 -4.85
C TYR A 40 -0.11 8.88 -5.41
N PRO A 41 -1.00 9.68 -6.04
CA PRO A 41 -2.23 9.14 -6.62
C PRO A 41 -1.95 8.07 -7.69
N ILE A 42 -2.55 6.90 -7.54
CA ILE A 42 -2.47 5.78 -8.49
C ILE A 42 -3.84 5.18 -8.74
N GLN A 43 -4.00 4.51 -9.88
CA GLN A 43 -5.16 3.66 -10.13
C GLN A 43 -4.93 2.26 -9.58
N GLY A 44 -5.98 1.68 -9.00
CA GLY A 44 -5.99 0.31 -8.55
C GLY A 44 -7.42 -0.22 -8.44
N ASP A 45 -7.60 -1.52 -8.55
CA ASP A 45 -8.91 -2.16 -8.43
C ASP A 45 -9.45 -2.10 -7.00
N VAL A 46 -8.55 -2.10 -6.01
CA VAL A 46 -8.87 -2.11 -4.57
C VAL A 46 -7.83 -1.30 -3.80
N PHE A 47 -8.29 -0.45 -2.88
CA PHE A 47 -7.46 0.29 -1.93
C PHE A 47 -7.65 -0.27 -0.51
N ILE A 48 -6.55 -0.57 0.18
CA ILE A 48 -6.57 -1.10 1.56
C ILE A 48 -5.83 -0.15 2.49
N PHE A 49 -6.57 0.46 3.42
CA PHE A 49 -6.04 1.34 4.45
C PHE A 49 -5.98 0.60 5.80
N ARG A 50 -4.97 -0.27 5.96
CA ARG A 50 -4.82 -1.03 7.22
C ARG A 50 -4.26 -0.11 8.30
N TRP A 51 -5.09 0.19 9.31
CA TRP A 51 -4.68 0.96 10.49
C TRP A 51 -4.23 2.41 10.19
N ILE A 52 -4.80 3.01 9.14
CA ILE A 52 -4.46 4.38 8.72
C ILE A 52 -5.46 5.39 9.29
N THR A 53 -6.75 5.25 9.00
CA THR A 53 -7.75 6.30 9.24
C THR A 53 -7.96 6.63 10.72
N HIS A 54 -7.71 5.71 11.65
CA HIS A 54 -7.85 6.00 13.08
C HIS A 54 -6.78 6.97 13.64
N ASN A 55 -5.70 7.21 12.89
CA ASN A 55 -4.63 8.14 13.29
C ASN A 55 -4.96 9.59 12.94
N TRP A 56 -6.06 9.82 12.20
CA TRP A 56 -6.33 11.10 11.58
C TRP A 56 -7.71 11.65 11.95
N PRO A 57 -7.82 12.96 12.20
CA PRO A 57 -9.10 13.66 12.22
C PRO A 57 -9.94 13.43 10.95
N ASP A 58 -11.26 13.58 11.07
CA ASP A 58 -12.22 13.35 9.99
C ASP A 58 -11.88 14.09 8.69
N GLU A 59 -11.42 15.34 8.79
CA GLU A 59 -11.05 16.16 7.62
C GLU A 59 -9.96 15.50 6.76
N PHE A 60 -8.94 14.92 7.39
CA PHE A 60 -7.88 14.22 6.70
C PHE A 60 -8.32 12.84 6.22
N CYS A 61 -9.17 12.14 6.96
CA CYS A 61 -9.79 10.90 6.48
C CYS A 61 -10.59 11.13 5.18
N VAL A 62 -11.33 12.23 5.11
CA VAL A 62 -12.07 12.62 3.90
C VAL A 62 -11.12 12.92 2.75
N TRP A 63 -9.99 13.59 2.99
CA TRP A 63 -8.97 13.79 1.95
C TRP A 63 -8.36 12.46 1.50
N ILE A 64 -8.10 11.55 2.43
CA ILE A 64 -7.56 10.22 2.13
C ILE A 64 -8.49 9.39 1.24
N LEU A 65 -9.80 9.60 1.33
CA LEU A 65 -10.80 8.79 0.60
C LEU A 65 -11.34 9.46 -0.68
N LYS A 66 -11.02 10.74 -0.91
CA LYS A 66 -11.51 11.52 -2.06
C LYS A 66 -10.57 11.53 -3.27
N PHE A 67 -9.50 10.73 -3.25
CA PHE A 67 -8.61 10.56 -4.42
C PHE A 67 -9.39 10.16 -5.67
#